data_AF-A0AAE0T6W4-F1
#
_entry.id   AF-A0AAE0T6W4-F1
#
_cell.length_a   1.000
_cell.length_b   1.000
_cell.length_c   1.000
_cell.angle_alpha   90.00
_cell.angle_beta   90.00
_cell.angle_gamma   90.00
#
_symmetry.space_group_name_H-M   'P 1'
#
loop_
_entity.id
_entity.type
_entity.pdbx_description
1 polymer ?
#
loop_
_entity_poly.entity_id
_entity_poly.type
_entity_poly.pdbx_seq_one_letter_code
_entity_poly.pdbx_strand_id
1 'polypeptide(L)'
;MQDTTKHIIINGDSRQMDNVADKSVHLVVTSPPYWQLKDYGIENQIGFHDDYETYINHLNLTWKECFRVLHDGCRLCVNIGDQFARSTYYGRYKIIPIHTEIIKFCEMIGFDFMGQIIWQKATTMNTSGGASIMGSFPHPRNGIVKLDFEYILLFKKQGTGPKPTKEQKEQSVMSNEDWNTYFNGHWYFGGAKQDKHLAMFPEELPHRLIRMFSFPTETVLDPFMGSGTTALASRKLNRNSIGYEINPEFFPIIKSKIGQDELLSKVEIDVIKQPTLQNDFENKINSLPYKFIDTHKLDKKIDVKKIQYGSKIDANSTGKREDFFSVKEVISPELVRLSNDLTIRLIGIKQNPSINGKAIEYLIEKVRGKKVFLKYDEIKHDNENNLMAYLYLENKTFINAHLLKENLALVDNSIDFKYKTKFNTFING
;
A
#
# COMPACT_ATOMS: atom_id res chain seq x y z
N MET A 1 -14.15 16.65 -36.93
CA MET A 1 -14.64 17.54 -35.86
C MET A 1 -13.84 17.22 -34.62
N GLN A 2 -13.50 18.18 -33.77
CA GLN A 2 -12.74 17.90 -32.55
C GLN A 2 -13.70 17.24 -31.55
N ASP A 3 -13.62 15.92 -31.43
CA ASP A 3 -14.61 15.14 -30.69
C ASP A 3 -14.53 15.45 -29.18
N THR A 4 -15.66 15.87 -28.63
CA THR A 4 -15.78 16.21 -27.20
C THR A 4 -15.69 14.92 -26.39
N THR A 5 -14.79 14.85 -25.40
CA THR A 5 -14.72 13.69 -24.49
C THR A 5 -15.46 13.96 -23.19
N LYS A 6 -16.16 12.93 -22.71
CA LYS A 6 -16.93 12.93 -21.47
C LYS A 6 -16.23 12.14 -20.38
N HIS A 7 -16.05 12.77 -19.23
CA HIS A 7 -15.37 12.20 -18.08
C HIS A 7 -16.26 12.30 -16.84
N ILE A 8 -16.67 11.16 -16.29
CA ILE A 8 -17.54 11.07 -15.12
C ILE A 8 -16.71 10.70 -13.90
N ILE A 9 -16.75 11.53 -12.86
CA ILE A 9 -16.11 11.31 -11.57
C ILE A 9 -17.21 10.98 -10.56
N ILE A 10 -17.16 9.79 -9.97
CA ILE A 10 -18.16 9.32 -9.02
C ILE A 10 -17.54 9.32 -7.61
N ASN A 11 -18.11 10.13 -6.72
CA ASN A 11 -17.83 10.05 -5.29
C ASN A 11 -18.60 8.88 -4.70
N GLY A 12 -17.92 7.77 -4.52
CA GLY A 12 -18.57 6.52 -4.14
C GLY A 12 -17.60 5.37 -3.92
N ASP A 13 -18.17 4.26 -3.52
CA ASP A 13 -17.49 3.01 -3.23
C ASP A 13 -17.63 2.05 -4.43
N SER A 14 -16.50 1.69 -5.03
CA SER A 14 -16.45 0.84 -6.21
C SER A 14 -16.83 -0.62 -5.94
N ARG A 15 -17.07 -1.04 -4.69
CA ARG A 15 -17.72 -2.32 -4.36
C ARG A 15 -19.19 -2.35 -4.79
N GLN A 16 -19.77 -1.20 -5.12
CA GLN A 16 -21.10 -1.06 -5.72
C GLN A 16 -21.09 0.01 -6.81
N MET A 17 -21.25 -0.39 -8.07
CA MET A 17 -21.20 0.53 -9.20
C MET A 17 -22.59 0.80 -9.81
N ASP A 18 -23.62 1.00 -8.98
CA ASP A 18 -25.02 1.17 -9.43
C ASP A 18 -25.22 2.38 -10.36
N ASN A 19 -24.31 3.35 -10.34
CA ASN A 19 -24.31 4.50 -11.26
C ASN A 19 -23.77 4.17 -12.66
N VAL A 20 -23.28 2.94 -12.89
CA VAL A 20 -22.76 2.47 -14.17
C VAL A 20 -23.60 1.28 -14.64
N ALA A 21 -24.15 1.41 -15.84
CA ALA A 21 -24.99 0.38 -16.43
C ALA A 21 -24.22 -0.91 -16.72
N ASP A 22 -24.94 -2.03 -16.75
CA ASP A 22 -24.40 -3.31 -17.19
C ASP A 22 -23.88 -3.19 -18.62
N LYS A 23 -22.73 -3.82 -18.91
CA LYS A 23 -22.14 -3.88 -20.25
C LYS A 23 -22.13 -2.50 -20.94
N SER A 24 -21.54 -1.49 -20.30
CA SER A 24 -21.47 -0.11 -20.81
C SER A 24 -20.05 0.45 -20.92
N VAL A 25 -19.04 -0.27 -20.41
CA VAL A 25 -17.62 0.14 -20.50
C VAL A 25 -16.84 -0.83 -21.38
N HIS A 26 -15.80 -0.32 -22.05
CA HIS A 26 -15.07 -1.07 -23.09
C HIS A 26 -13.70 -1.55 -22.60
N LEU A 27 -13.18 -0.93 -21.56
CA LEU A 27 -11.91 -1.26 -20.95
C LEU A 27 -11.93 -0.85 -19.48
N VAL A 28 -11.39 -1.69 -18.59
CA VAL A 28 -11.08 -1.28 -17.22
C VAL A 28 -9.55 -1.24 -17.07
N VAL A 29 -9.01 -0.12 -16.60
CA VAL A 29 -7.58 0.02 -16.28
C VAL A 29 -7.47 0.62 -14.89
N THR A 30 -6.79 -0.09 -13.98
CA THR A 30 -6.75 0.35 -12.59
C THR A 30 -5.56 -0.22 -11.83
N SER A 31 -5.37 0.27 -10.61
CA SER A 31 -4.48 -0.31 -9.61
C SER A 31 -5.19 -0.25 -8.25
N PRO A 32 -5.46 -1.39 -7.60
CA PRO A 32 -6.20 -1.38 -6.35
C PRO A 32 -5.38 -0.73 -5.23
N PRO A 33 -6.04 -0.23 -4.17
CA PRO A 33 -5.35 0.31 -3.02
C PRO A 33 -4.48 -0.77 -2.39
N TYR A 34 -3.18 -0.53 -2.26
CA TYR A 34 -2.24 -1.49 -1.70
C TYR A 34 -2.58 -1.78 -0.24
N TRP A 35 -2.79 -3.06 0.09
CA TRP A 35 -3.00 -3.56 1.45
C TRP A 35 -2.03 -2.93 2.45
N GLN A 36 -2.54 -2.37 3.54
CA GLN A 36 -1.77 -1.79 4.66
C GLN A 36 -0.71 -0.73 4.28
N LEU A 37 -0.70 -0.19 3.05
CA LEU A 37 0.36 0.73 2.62
C LEU A 37 -0.01 2.20 2.84
N LYS A 38 -1.28 2.55 2.61
CA LYS A 38 -1.76 3.95 2.61
C LYS A 38 -3.09 4.11 3.31
N ASP A 39 -3.14 5.10 4.19
CA ASP A 39 -4.38 5.63 4.76
C ASP A 39 -4.88 6.76 3.85
N TYR A 40 -6.01 6.53 3.19
CA TYR A 40 -6.69 7.49 2.33
C TYR A 40 -7.64 8.40 3.12
N GLY A 41 -7.66 8.30 4.45
CA GLY A 41 -8.40 9.18 5.36
C GLY A 41 -9.90 8.88 5.43
N ILE A 42 -10.33 7.70 4.98
CA ILE A 42 -11.74 7.29 4.95
C ILE A 42 -11.90 5.96 5.68
N GLU A 43 -12.81 5.90 6.65
CA GLU A 43 -13.02 4.73 7.52
C GLU A 43 -13.36 3.44 6.76
N ASN A 44 -14.10 3.54 5.66
CA ASN A 44 -14.55 2.39 4.86
C ASN A 44 -13.64 2.07 3.65
N GLN A 45 -12.42 2.61 3.59
CA GLN A 45 -11.51 2.31 2.49
C GLN A 45 -11.10 0.83 2.45
N ILE A 46 -10.77 0.32 1.26
CA ILE A 46 -10.24 -1.04 1.10
C ILE A 46 -8.75 -1.06 1.48
N GLY A 47 -8.35 -2.00 2.33
CA GLY A 47 -6.97 -2.43 2.52
C GLY A 47 -6.20 -1.83 3.70
N PHE A 48 -6.48 -0.59 4.13
CA PHE A 48 -5.91 -0.09 5.39
C PHE A 48 -6.78 -0.57 6.55
N HIS A 49 -6.16 -1.03 7.63
CA HIS A 49 -6.83 -1.72 8.76
C HIS A 49 -7.51 -3.07 8.47
N ASP A 50 -7.71 -3.45 7.22
CA ASP A 50 -8.17 -4.79 6.83
C ASP A 50 -7.11 -5.86 7.12
N ASP A 51 -7.50 -7.03 7.60
CA ASP A 51 -6.66 -8.21 7.45
C ASP A 51 -6.61 -8.66 5.98
N TYR A 52 -5.68 -9.57 5.65
CA TYR A 52 -5.46 -9.97 4.26
C TYR A 52 -6.71 -10.61 3.64
N GLU A 53 -7.45 -11.38 4.44
CA GLU A 53 -8.68 -12.05 4.00
C GLU A 53 -9.77 -11.05 3.64
N THR A 54 -10.02 -10.09 4.53
CA THR A 54 -10.99 -9.02 4.34
C THR A 54 -10.65 -8.17 3.12
N TYR A 55 -9.37 -7.80 2.99
CA TYR A 55 -8.87 -7.01 1.86
C TYR A 55 -9.14 -7.70 0.51
N ILE A 56 -8.78 -8.97 0.36
CA ILE A 56 -9.00 -9.71 -0.90
C ILE A 56 -10.49 -9.84 -1.20
N ASN A 57 -11.32 -10.17 -0.20
CA ASN A 57 -12.75 -10.32 -0.41
C ASN A 57 -13.45 -8.99 -0.72
N HIS A 58 -12.96 -7.86 -0.21
CA HIS A 58 -13.42 -6.53 -0.63
C HIS A 58 -13.06 -6.22 -2.09
N LEU A 59 -11.84 -6.54 -2.53
CA LEU A 59 -11.48 -6.40 -3.94
C LEU A 59 -12.36 -7.26 -4.85
N ASN A 60 -12.69 -8.47 -4.41
CA ASN A 60 -13.56 -9.39 -5.17
C ASN A 60 -14.95 -8.79 -5.44
N LEU A 61 -15.50 -7.98 -4.54
CA LEU A 61 -16.74 -7.24 -4.80
C LEU A 61 -16.57 -6.24 -5.95
N THR A 62 -15.46 -5.49 -5.96
CA THR A 62 -15.15 -4.57 -7.06
C THR A 62 -14.90 -5.30 -8.38
N TRP A 63 -14.21 -6.45 -8.37
CA TRP A 63 -13.99 -7.25 -9.58
C TRP A 63 -15.29 -7.82 -10.16
N LYS A 64 -16.24 -8.21 -9.30
CA LYS A 64 -17.58 -8.61 -9.71
C LYS A 64 -18.32 -7.46 -10.41
N GLU A 65 -18.23 -6.25 -9.89
CA GLU A 65 -18.80 -5.06 -10.52
C GLU A 65 -18.11 -4.73 -11.85
N CYS A 66 -16.78 -4.80 -11.91
CA CYS A 66 -16.01 -4.66 -13.16
C CYS A 66 -16.48 -5.67 -14.22
N PHE A 67 -16.73 -6.93 -13.84
CA PHE A 67 -17.27 -7.93 -14.75
C PHE A 67 -18.67 -7.55 -15.25
N ARG A 68 -19.57 -7.08 -14.37
CA ARG A 68 -20.94 -6.66 -14.72
C ARG A 68 -20.96 -5.51 -15.74
N VAL A 69 -20.21 -4.45 -15.46
CA VAL A 69 -20.23 -3.21 -16.27
C VAL A 69 -19.45 -3.32 -17.57
N LEU A 70 -18.47 -4.22 -17.67
CA LEU A 70 -17.66 -4.41 -18.87
C LEU A 70 -18.47 -5.10 -19.98
N HIS A 71 -18.36 -4.60 -21.21
CA HIS A 71 -18.88 -5.30 -22.38
C HIS A 71 -18.28 -6.71 -22.51
N ASP A 72 -19.05 -7.63 -23.08
CA ASP A 72 -18.54 -8.94 -23.46
C ASP A 72 -17.37 -8.76 -24.45
N GLY A 73 -16.38 -9.65 -24.47
CA GLY A 73 -15.21 -9.56 -25.35
C GLY A 73 -14.18 -8.46 -25.02
N CYS A 74 -14.50 -7.53 -24.11
CA CYS A 74 -13.63 -6.45 -23.66
C CYS A 74 -12.72 -6.89 -22.50
N ARG A 75 -11.80 -6.01 -22.07
CA ARG A 75 -10.72 -6.37 -21.14
C ARG A 75 -10.74 -5.60 -19.81
N LEU A 76 -10.24 -6.28 -18.78
CA LEU A 76 -9.87 -5.71 -17.48
C LEU A 76 -8.35 -5.81 -17.34
N CYS A 77 -7.71 -4.70 -17.02
CA CYS A 77 -6.27 -4.60 -16.80
C CYS A 77 -5.99 -4.09 -15.38
N VAL A 78 -5.26 -4.86 -14.59
CA VAL A 78 -5.01 -4.55 -13.18
C VAL A 78 -3.51 -4.48 -12.92
N ASN A 79 -3.00 -3.28 -12.59
CA ASN A 79 -1.64 -3.11 -12.10
C ASN A 79 -1.59 -3.42 -10.60
N ILE A 80 -0.82 -4.43 -10.19
CA ILE A 80 -0.67 -4.82 -8.80
C ILE A 80 0.75 -5.30 -8.51
N GLY A 81 1.31 -4.82 -7.40
CA GLY A 81 2.55 -5.33 -6.84
C GLY A 81 2.27 -6.30 -5.70
N ASP A 82 2.98 -7.42 -5.70
CA ASP A 82 3.06 -8.26 -4.51
C ASP A 82 3.78 -7.50 -3.39
N GLN A 83 3.36 -7.79 -2.16
CA GLN A 83 3.86 -7.04 -1.02
C GLN A 83 4.78 -7.87 -0.14
N PHE A 84 5.85 -7.24 0.32
CA PHE A 84 6.72 -7.83 1.32
C PHE A 84 6.11 -7.64 2.72
N ALA A 85 5.54 -8.71 3.27
CA ALA A 85 5.09 -8.72 4.66
C ALA A 85 6.29 -8.83 5.60
N ARG A 86 6.38 -7.86 6.51
CA ARG A 86 7.39 -7.84 7.58
C ARG A 86 7.14 -8.98 8.56
N SER A 87 8.21 -9.45 9.20
CA SER A 87 8.12 -10.50 10.23
C SER A 87 7.20 -10.15 11.41
N THR A 88 6.89 -8.87 11.62
CA THR A 88 5.93 -8.40 12.62
C THR A 88 4.50 -8.89 12.38
N TYR A 89 4.11 -9.22 11.15
CA TYR A 89 2.75 -9.63 10.81
C TYR A 89 2.56 -11.15 10.84
N TYR A 90 3.54 -11.91 10.36
CA TYR A 90 3.44 -13.37 10.19
C TYR A 90 4.49 -14.16 10.98
N GLY A 91 5.23 -13.51 11.89
CA GLY A 91 6.38 -14.10 12.59
C GLY A 91 7.59 -14.39 11.70
N ARG A 92 7.47 -14.19 10.38
CA ARG A 92 8.50 -14.44 9.36
C ARG A 92 8.36 -13.49 8.19
N TYR A 93 9.44 -13.28 7.43
CA TYR A 93 9.36 -12.58 6.16
C TYR A 93 8.61 -13.45 5.13
N LYS A 94 7.66 -12.84 4.43
CA LYS A 94 6.83 -13.50 3.42
C LYS A 94 6.47 -12.49 2.34
N ILE A 95 6.42 -12.94 1.09
CA ILE A 95 5.77 -12.19 0.01
C ILE A 95 4.29 -12.57 0.01
N ILE A 96 3.42 -11.58 0.00
CA ILE A 96 1.98 -11.73 -0.10
C ILE A 96 1.62 -11.68 -1.59
N PRO A 97 1.21 -12.82 -2.17
CA PRO A 97 0.95 -12.92 -3.60
C PRO A 97 -0.46 -12.40 -3.92
N ILE A 98 -0.63 -11.08 -3.89
CA ILE A 98 -1.94 -10.45 -4.12
C ILE A 98 -2.42 -10.76 -5.54
N HIS A 99 -1.50 -10.76 -6.51
CA HIS A 99 -1.83 -11.01 -7.91
C HIS A 99 -2.49 -12.38 -8.13
N THR A 100 -2.07 -13.42 -7.39
CA THR A 100 -2.63 -14.78 -7.57
C THR A 100 -4.07 -14.86 -7.14
N GLU A 101 -4.44 -14.16 -6.07
CA GLU A 101 -5.81 -14.16 -5.58
C GLU A 101 -6.75 -13.37 -6.49
N ILE A 102 -6.26 -12.29 -7.11
CA ILE A 102 -6.99 -11.57 -8.16
C ILE A 102 -7.21 -12.46 -9.39
N ILE A 103 -6.16 -13.16 -9.88
CA ILE A 103 -6.28 -14.09 -11.01
C ILE A 103 -7.34 -15.14 -10.74
N LYS A 104 -7.26 -15.82 -9.58
CA LYS A 104 -8.23 -16.84 -9.18
C LYS A 104 -9.64 -16.27 -9.17
N PHE A 105 -9.89 -15.18 -8.46
CA PHE A 105 -11.26 -14.68 -8.37
C PHE A 105 -11.83 -14.26 -9.73
N CYS A 106 -11.05 -13.56 -10.55
CA CYS A 106 -11.46 -13.14 -11.89
C CYS A 106 -11.83 -14.34 -12.79
N GLU A 107 -11.01 -15.39 -12.81
CA GLU A 107 -11.30 -16.65 -13.52
C GLU A 107 -12.62 -17.28 -13.04
N MET A 108 -12.82 -17.33 -11.72
CA MET A 108 -14.01 -17.90 -11.09
C MET A 108 -15.31 -17.17 -11.43
N ILE A 109 -15.28 -15.86 -11.70
CA ILE A 109 -16.45 -15.09 -12.12
C ILE A 109 -16.66 -15.05 -13.64
N GLY A 110 -15.79 -15.69 -14.43
CA GLY A 110 -15.95 -15.87 -15.88
C GLY A 110 -15.07 -14.98 -16.76
N PHE A 111 -14.02 -14.35 -16.22
CA PHE A 111 -12.96 -13.78 -17.05
C PHE A 111 -12.01 -14.88 -17.54
N ASP A 112 -11.49 -14.74 -18.76
CA ASP A 112 -10.33 -15.50 -19.21
C ASP A 112 -9.05 -14.71 -18.85
N PHE A 113 -8.12 -15.31 -18.12
CA PHE A 113 -6.79 -14.76 -17.91
C PHE A 113 -5.98 -14.86 -19.21
N MET A 114 -5.59 -13.70 -19.73
CA MET A 114 -4.87 -13.58 -21.01
C MET A 114 -3.35 -13.50 -20.83
N GLY A 115 -2.86 -13.73 -19.61
CA GLY A 115 -1.47 -13.53 -19.23
C GLY A 115 -1.24 -12.19 -18.51
N GLN A 116 0.03 -11.85 -18.34
CA GLN A 116 0.45 -10.68 -17.59
C GLN A 116 1.66 -10.01 -18.22
N ILE A 117 1.78 -8.71 -18.02
CA ILE A 117 2.98 -7.94 -18.37
C ILE A 117 3.74 -7.66 -17.07
N ILE A 118 5.03 -7.90 -17.08
CA ILE A 118 5.94 -7.55 -15.98
C ILE A 118 6.42 -6.12 -16.20
N TRP A 119 5.93 -5.19 -15.38
CA TRP A 119 6.41 -3.82 -15.39
C TRP A 119 7.57 -3.67 -14.40
N GLN A 120 8.79 -3.60 -14.92
CA GLN A 120 9.98 -3.36 -14.10
C GLN A 120 10.14 -1.85 -13.86
N LYS A 121 10.12 -1.47 -12.58
CA LYS A 121 10.26 -0.07 -12.19
C LYS A 121 11.74 0.29 -12.18
N ALA A 122 12.12 1.38 -12.84
CA ALA A 122 13.47 1.93 -12.70
C ALA A 122 13.71 2.37 -11.25
N THR A 123 14.34 1.54 -10.44
CA THR A 123 14.61 1.82 -9.02
C THR A 123 15.85 2.69 -8.82
N THR A 124 15.68 3.89 -8.25
CA THR A 124 16.72 4.57 -7.47
C THR A 124 16.74 3.98 -6.05
N MET A 125 17.44 2.86 -5.87
CA MET A 125 17.54 2.20 -4.57
C MET A 125 18.54 2.91 -3.64
N ASN A 126 18.03 3.74 -2.75
CA ASN A 126 18.62 3.90 -1.42
C ASN A 126 17.72 3.18 -0.43
N THR A 127 18.07 1.94 -0.08
CA THR A 127 17.45 1.25 1.06
C THR A 127 17.76 2.05 2.33
N SER A 128 16.78 2.17 3.24
CA SER A 128 17.01 2.70 4.58
C SER A 128 17.97 1.78 5.34
N GLY A 129 19.27 1.98 5.15
CA GLY A 129 20.33 1.13 5.71
C GLY A 129 21.53 0.86 4.79
N GLY A 130 21.52 1.28 3.52
CA GLY A 130 22.70 1.21 2.64
C GLY A 130 23.12 -0.18 2.15
N ALA A 131 22.43 -1.26 2.55
CA ALA A 131 22.65 -2.60 1.99
C ALA A 131 21.78 -2.80 0.73
N SER A 132 22.39 -3.25 -0.37
CA SER A 132 21.76 -3.33 -1.68
C SER A 132 20.74 -4.48 -1.82
N ILE A 133 20.76 -5.50 -0.96
CA ILE A 133 19.88 -6.68 -0.96
C ILE A 133 19.60 -7.10 0.50
N MET A 134 18.35 -7.43 0.85
CA MET A 134 18.02 -7.95 2.19
C MET A 134 18.47 -9.41 2.32
N GLY A 135 19.09 -9.76 3.45
CA GLY A 135 19.59 -11.10 3.72
C GLY A 135 20.95 -11.09 4.43
N SER A 136 21.54 -12.27 4.62
CA SER A 136 22.83 -12.45 5.31
C SER A 136 24.03 -12.26 4.39
N PHE A 137 24.15 -11.14 3.66
CA PHE A 137 25.29 -10.89 2.76
C PHE A 137 26.64 -11.06 3.48
N PRO A 138 27.65 -11.73 2.88
CA PRO A 138 27.68 -12.35 1.55
C PRO A 138 27.17 -13.81 1.51
N HIS A 139 26.63 -14.35 2.59
CA HIS A 139 26.16 -15.73 2.67
C HIS A 139 24.82 -15.92 1.94
N PRO A 140 24.72 -16.87 0.98
CA PRO A 140 23.64 -16.89 -0.01
C PRO A 140 22.29 -17.40 0.52
N ARG A 141 22.27 -18.27 1.54
CA ARG A 141 21.07 -19.05 1.92
C ARG A 141 19.86 -18.21 2.31
N ASN A 142 20.09 -17.03 2.88
CA ASN A 142 19.03 -16.13 3.36
C ASN A 142 18.90 -14.86 2.50
N GLY A 143 19.50 -14.82 1.32
CA GLY A 143 19.33 -13.72 0.37
C GLY A 143 17.89 -13.64 -0.11
N ILE A 144 17.29 -12.46 -0.06
CA ILE A 144 15.92 -12.21 -0.52
C ILE A 144 15.99 -11.55 -1.90
N VAL A 145 15.29 -12.15 -2.87
CA VAL A 145 15.16 -11.58 -4.22
C VAL A 145 14.42 -10.25 -4.14
N LYS A 146 14.94 -9.26 -4.86
CA LYS A 146 14.32 -7.93 -4.93
C LYS A 146 12.98 -8.02 -5.64
N LEU A 147 11.98 -7.35 -5.08
CA LEU A 147 10.72 -7.05 -5.76
C LEU A 147 10.86 -5.68 -6.41
N ASP A 148 11.36 -5.65 -7.65
CA ASP A 148 11.59 -4.43 -8.45
C ASP A 148 10.60 -4.28 -9.62
N PHE A 149 9.55 -5.10 -9.64
CA PHE A 149 8.53 -5.10 -10.68
C PHE A 149 7.11 -5.21 -10.09
N GLU A 150 6.14 -4.90 -10.93
CA GLU A 150 4.72 -5.15 -10.70
C GLU A 150 4.10 -5.94 -11.85
N TYR A 151 2.96 -6.55 -11.56
CA TYR A 151 2.17 -7.29 -12.52
C TYR A 151 1.10 -6.39 -13.11
N ILE A 152 1.01 -6.34 -14.43
CA ILE A 152 -0.18 -5.85 -15.13
C ILE A 152 -0.93 -7.08 -15.62
N LEU A 153 -1.95 -7.46 -14.85
CA LEU A 153 -2.78 -8.62 -15.14
C LEU A 153 -3.76 -8.29 -16.26
N LEU A 154 -3.90 -9.17 -17.25
CA LEU A 154 -4.78 -8.99 -18.39
C LEU A 154 -5.89 -10.03 -18.35
N PHE A 155 -7.14 -9.56 -18.29
CA PHE A 155 -8.33 -10.41 -18.31
C PHE A 155 -9.22 -10.03 -19.49
N LYS A 156 -9.89 -11.01 -20.09
CA LYS A 156 -10.89 -10.79 -21.14
C LYS A 156 -12.23 -11.35 -20.68
N LYS A 157 -13.29 -10.56 -20.78
CA LYS A 157 -14.65 -11.07 -20.55
C LYS A 157 -15.06 -11.90 -21.75
N GLN A 158 -15.62 -13.09 -21.51
CA GLN A 158 -16.07 -13.97 -22.59
C GLN A 158 -17.15 -13.31 -23.47
N GLY A 159 -17.27 -13.79 -24.70
CA GLY A 159 -18.23 -13.30 -25.68
C GLY A 159 -17.65 -12.33 -26.72
N THR A 160 -18.52 -11.62 -27.42
CA THR A 160 -18.18 -10.73 -28.53
C THR A 160 -18.40 -9.29 -28.14
N GLY A 161 -17.37 -8.46 -28.28
CA GLY A 161 -17.45 -7.04 -27.97
C GLY A 161 -18.07 -6.19 -29.06
N PRO A 162 -18.34 -4.91 -28.76
CA PRO A 162 -18.79 -3.93 -29.72
C PRO A 162 -17.85 -3.91 -30.93
N LYS A 163 -18.43 -3.82 -32.14
CA LYS A 163 -17.65 -3.74 -33.38
C LYS A 163 -17.24 -2.28 -33.60
N PRO A 164 -15.94 -1.95 -33.68
CA PRO A 164 -15.51 -0.59 -33.94
C PRO A 164 -15.85 -0.18 -35.37
N THR A 165 -16.16 1.10 -35.54
CA THR A 165 -16.38 1.72 -36.86
C THR A 165 -15.08 1.75 -37.68
N LYS A 166 -15.21 2.00 -38.98
CA LYS A 166 -14.03 2.15 -39.86
C LYS A 166 -13.14 3.31 -39.40
N GLU A 167 -13.74 4.45 -39.05
CA GLU A 167 -13.05 5.63 -38.56
C GLU A 167 -12.32 5.34 -37.23
N GLN A 168 -12.97 4.67 -36.28
CA GLN A 168 -12.34 4.24 -35.04
C GLN A 168 -11.10 3.37 -35.28
N LYS A 169 -11.17 2.43 -36.24
CA LYS A 169 -10.03 1.59 -36.63
C LYS A 169 -8.89 2.41 -37.22
N GLU A 170 -9.20 3.33 -38.15
CA GLU A 170 -8.22 4.21 -38.79
C GLU A 170 -7.52 5.11 -37.76
N GLN A 171 -8.26 5.68 -36.82
CA GLN A 171 -7.72 6.52 -35.73
C GLN A 171 -6.96 5.71 -34.66
N SER A 172 -7.06 4.38 -34.67
CA SER A 172 -6.38 3.50 -33.70
C SER A 172 -5.16 2.80 -34.27
N VAL A 173 -4.75 3.15 -35.50
CA VAL A 173 -3.55 2.56 -36.10
C VAL A 173 -2.33 2.82 -35.20
N MET A 174 -1.54 1.77 -35.03
CA MET A 174 -0.27 1.77 -34.30
C MET A 174 0.87 1.57 -35.30
N SER A 175 2.02 2.18 -35.01
CA SER A 175 3.24 1.84 -35.73
C SER A 175 3.67 0.42 -35.38
N ASN A 176 4.49 -0.21 -36.23
CA ASN A 176 5.09 -1.51 -35.91
C ASN A 176 5.96 -1.45 -34.65
N GLU A 177 6.62 -0.31 -34.40
CA GLU A 177 7.41 -0.09 -33.19
C GLU A 177 6.52 -0.05 -31.95
N ASP A 178 5.45 0.75 -31.95
CA ASP A 178 4.47 0.80 -30.85
C ASP A 178 3.88 -0.59 -30.60
N TRP A 179 3.50 -1.30 -31.66
CA TRP A 179 2.93 -2.64 -31.54
C TRP A 179 3.88 -3.61 -30.84
N ASN A 180 5.12 -3.71 -31.32
CA ASN A 180 6.11 -4.60 -30.73
C ASN A 180 6.54 -4.18 -29.31
N THR A 181 6.47 -2.88 -29.00
CA THR A 181 6.80 -2.35 -27.68
C THR A 181 5.67 -2.61 -26.68
N TYR A 182 4.41 -2.44 -27.09
CA TYR A 182 3.27 -2.52 -26.19
C TYR A 182 2.83 -3.97 -25.99
N PHE A 183 2.81 -4.79 -27.05
CA PHE A 183 2.49 -6.22 -26.98
C PHE A 183 3.72 -7.07 -26.60
N ASN A 184 4.50 -6.59 -25.63
CA ASN A 184 5.62 -7.30 -25.03
C ASN A 184 5.31 -7.69 -23.58
N GLY A 185 5.77 -8.87 -23.16
CA GLY A 185 5.58 -9.36 -21.79
C GLY A 185 6.36 -8.59 -20.71
N HIS A 186 7.30 -7.73 -21.09
CA HIS A 186 8.11 -6.93 -20.18
C HIS A 186 8.11 -5.46 -20.57
N TRP A 187 7.74 -4.59 -19.63
CA TRP A 187 7.75 -3.14 -19.80
C TRP A 187 8.78 -2.48 -18.89
N TYR A 188 9.55 -1.55 -19.45
CA TYR A 188 10.64 -0.87 -18.78
C TYR A 188 10.44 0.64 -18.84
N PHE A 189 9.84 1.22 -17.80
CA PHE A 189 9.72 2.66 -17.63
C PHE A 189 9.66 3.03 -16.16
N GLY A 190 10.10 4.25 -15.83
CA GLY A 190 10.15 4.74 -14.46
C GLY A 190 8.77 4.92 -13.83
N GLY A 191 8.70 4.81 -12.50
CA GLY A 191 7.49 5.21 -11.76
C GLY A 191 7.24 6.72 -11.86
N ALA A 192 6.00 7.14 -11.62
CA ALA A 192 5.68 8.56 -11.51
C ALA A 192 6.39 9.20 -10.30
N LYS A 193 6.87 10.45 -10.45
CA LYS A 193 7.29 11.26 -9.29
C LYS A 193 6.06 11.47 -8.41
N GLN A 194 6.14 11.02 -7.15
CA GLN A 194 5.07 11.21 -6.18
C GLN A 194 5.07 12.66 -5.70
N ASP A 195 4.32 13.53 -6.38
CA ASP A 195 3.94 14.81 -5.78
C ASP A 195 2.87 14.55 -4.72
N LYS A 196 3.09 15.06 -3.51
CA LYS A 196 2.11 15.11 -2.41
C LYS A 196 1.58 13.74 -1.94
N HIS A 197 2.45 12.74 -1.78
CA HIS A 197 2.13 11.42 -1.17
C HIS A 197 1.07 10.56 -1.89
N LEU A 198 0.67 10.92 -3.11
CA LEU A 198 -0.30 10.17 -3.92
C LEU A 198 0.35 8.89 -4.47
N ALA A 199 -0.29 7.73 -4.29
CA ALA A 199 0.13 6.51 -5.01
C ALA A 199 -0.44 6.61 -6.41
N MET A 200 0.43 6.70 -7.40
CA MET A 200 0.02 6.73 -8.80
C MET A 200 0.99 5.91 -9.64
N PHE A 201 0.47 5.09 -10.53
CA PHE A 201 1.26 4.61 -11.67
C PHE A 201 1.50 5.79 -12.64
N PRO A 202 2.60 5.76 -13.42
CA PRO A 202 2.87 6.76 -14.45
C PRO A 202 1.81 6.69 -15.55
N GLU A 203 1.53 7.83 -16.19
CA GLU A 203 0.56 7.95 -17.29
C GLU A 203 0.85 7.00 -18.45
N GLU A 204 2.12 6.64 -18.67
CA GLU A 204 2.53 5.70 -19.70
C GLU A 204 1.84 4.33 -19.58
N LEU A 205 1.60 3.85 -18.36
CA LEU A 205 0.94 2.55 -18.12
C LEU A 205 -0.49 2.52 -18.67
N PRO A 206 -1.43 3.39 -18.24
CA PRO A 206 -2.78 3.40 -18.79
C PRO A 206 -2.77 3.84 -20.26
N HIS A 207 -1.87 4.73 -20.69
CA HIS A 207 -1.79 5.15 -22.09
C HIS A 207 -1.57 3.95 -23.03
N ARG A 208 -0.58 3.10 -22.71
CA ARG A 208 -0.29 1.88 -23.49
C ARG A 208 -1.51 0.94 -23.50
N LEU A 209 -2.09 0.66 -22.34
CA LEU A 209 -3.25 -0.25 -22.23
C LEU A 209 -4.48 0.26 -23.00
N ILE A 210 -4.77 1.56 -22.92
CA ILE A 210 -5.87 2.19 -23.65
C ILE A 210 -5.63 2.12 -25.16
N ARG A 211 -4.40 2.37 -25.64
CA ARG A 211 -4.02 2.20 -27.04
C ARG A 211 -4.18 0.75 -27.53
N MET A 212 -3.79 -0.23 -26.70
CA MET A 212 -3.86 -1.65 -27.05
C MET A 212 -5.29 -2.19 -27.11
N PHE A 213 -6.16 -1.74 -26.19
CA PHE A 213 -7.38 -2.47 -25.85
C PHE A 213 -8.68 -1.64 -25.91
N SER A 214 -8.66 -0.46 -26.52
CA SER A 214 -9.86 0.35 -26.78
C SER A 214 -9.74 1.15 -28.07
N PHE A 215 -10.86 1.66 -28.58
CA PHE A 215 -10.98 2.57 -29.71
C PHE A 215 -11.38 3.99 -29.25
N PRO A 216 -11.14 5.06 -30.05
CA PRO A 216 -11.63 6.40 -29.74
C PRO A 216 -13.13 6.38 -29.46
N THR A 217 -13.59 7.33 -28.65
CA THR A 217 -14.98 7.48 -28.18
C THR A 217 -15.50 6.37 -27.26
N GLU A 218 -14.77 5.25 -27.12
CA GLU A 218 -15.09 4.23 -26.12
C GLU A 218 -14.82 4.71 -24.69
N THR A 219 -15.39 4.00 -23.73
CA THR A 219 -15.36 4.38 -22.31
C THR A 219 -14.41 3.48 -21.52
N VAL A 220 -13.45 4.11 -20.83
CA VAL A 220 -12.50 3.47 -19.91
C VAL A 220 -12.92 3.67 -18.47
N LEU A 221 -12.98 2.59 -17.68
CA LEU A 221 -13.31 2.61 -16.27
C LEU A 221 -12.05 2.50 -15.39
N ASP A 222 -11.99 3.31 -14.33
CA ASP A 222 -11.06 3.15 -13.22
C ASP A 222 -11.82 3.09 -11.88
N PRO A 223 -12.02 1.91 -11.27
CA PRO A 223 -12.70 1.78 -9.98
C PRO A 223 -11.90 2.33 -8.78
N PHE A 224 -10.64 2.69 -8.98
CA PHE A 224 -9.75 3.25 -7.96
C PHE A 224 -9.03 4.49 -8.53
N MET A 225 -9.83 5.46 -8.95
CA MET A 225 -9.41 6.58 -9.80
C MET A 225 -8.26 7.40 -9.20
N GLY A 226 -8.19 7.52 -7.88
CA GLY A 226 -7.11 8.23 -7.20
C GLY A 226 -6.98 9.66 -7.73
N SER A 227 -5.77 10.00 -8.19
CA SER A 227 -5.50 11.32 -8.75
C SER A 227 -5.94 11.52 -10.21
N GLY A 228 -6.66 10.56 -10.82
CA GLY A 228 -7.24 10.67 -12.16
C GLY A 228 -6.29 10.37 -13.32
N THR A 229 -5.22 9.59 -13.12
CA THR A 229 -4.22 9.31 -14.18
C THR A 229 -4.82 8.56 -15.37
N THR A 230 -5.66 7.55 -15.12
CA THR A 230 -6.35 6.79 -16.19
C THR A 230 -7.30 7.69 -17.00
N ALA A 231 -8.02 8.59 -16.32
CA ALA A 231 -8.92 9.54 -16.99
C ALA A 231 -8.16 10.54 -17.87
N LEU A 232 -7.00 11.04 -17.39
CA LEU A 232 -6.11 11.88 -18.20
C LEU A 232 -5.61 11.15 -19.45
N ALA A 233 -5.11 9.92 -19.31
CA ALA A 233 -4.65 9.11 -20.44
C ALA A 233 -5.79 8.83 -21.42
N SER A 234 -6.99 8.58 -20.93
CA SER A 234 -8.20 8.40 -21.75
C SER A 234 -8.49 9.66 -22.57
N ARG A 235 -8.50 10.84 -21.94
CA ARG A 235 -8.71 12.13 -22.61
C ARG A 235 -7.70 12.34 -23.73
N LYS A 236 -6.41 12.19 -23.44
CA LYS A 236 -5.31 12.37 -24.42
C LYS A 236 -5.40 11.43 -25.62
N LEU A 237 -6.10 10.31 -25.46
CA LEU A 237 -6.36 9.33 -26.51
C LEU A 237 -7.76 9.46 -27.11
N ASN A 238 -8.52 10.52 -26.85
CA ASN A 238 -9.90 10.70 -27.32
C ASN A 238 -10.85 9.56 -26.87
N ARG A 239 -10.67 9.03 -25.66
CA ARG A 239 -11.59 8.11 -24.99
C ARG A 239 -12.34 8.82 -23.87
N ASN A 240 -13.56 8.36 -23.60
CA ASN A 240 -14.33 8.76 -22.44
C ASN A 240 -13.80 8.03 -21.19
N SER A 241 -14.09 8.55 -20.01
CA SER A 241 -13.76 7.83 -18.77
C SER A 241 -14.85 7.90 -17.72
N ILE A 242 -14.94 6.84 -16.92
CA ILE A 242 -15.69 6.80 -15.66
C ILE A 242 -14.71 6.38 -14.57
N GLY A 243 -14.81 6.95 -13.37
CA GLY A 243 -14.09 6.37 -12.25
C GLY A 243 -14.66 6.72 -10.90
N TYR A 244 -14.34 5.85 -9.95
CA TYR A 244 -14.76 5.93 -8.56
C TYR A 244 -13.60 6.41 -7.71
N GLU A 245 -13.87 7.38 -6.85
CA GLU A 245 -12.94 7.85 -5.83
C GLU A 245 -13.72 8.14 -4.55
N ILE A 246 -13.33 7.48 -3.46
CA ILE A 246 -14.04 7.54 -2.18
C ILE A 246 -13.68 8.80 -1.38
N ASN A 247 -12.47 9.34 -1.58
CA ASN A 247 -12.02 10.53 -0.89
C ASN A 247 -12.34 11.80 -1.71
N PRO A 248 -13.27 12.66 -1.24
CA PRO A 248 -13.64 13.89 -1.95
C PRO A 248 -12.47 14.87 -2.17
N GLU A 249 -11.42 14.82 -1.34
CA GLU A 249 -10.26 15.72 -1.45
C GLU A 249 -9.47 15.54 -2.75
N PHE A 250 -9.63 14.40 -3.43
CA PHE A 250 -9.00 14.14 -4.73
C PHE A 250 -9.72 14.83 -5.89
N PHE A 251 -10.96 15.30 -5.70
CA PHE A 251 -11.81 15.77 -6.79
C PHE A 251 -11.28 17.05 -7.45
N PRO A 252 -10.82 18.06 -6.69
CA PRO A 252 -10.13 19.21 -7.28
C PRO A 252 -8.89 18.81 -8.08
N ILE A 253 -8.14 17.82 -7.59
CA ILE A 253 -6.92 17.31 -8.25
C ILE A 253 -7.28 16.63 -9.57
N ILE A 254 -8.29 15.74 -9.56
CA ILE A 254 -8.78 15.03 -10.75
C ILE A 254 -9.29 16.05 -11.79
N LYS A 255 -10.15 16.99 -11.39
CA LYS A 255 -10.68 18.04 -12.28
C LYS A 255 -9.58 18.87 -12.91
N SER A 256 -8.63 19.33 -12.09
CA SER A 256 -7.48 20.08 -12.58
C SER A 256 -6.66 19.26 -13.56
N LYS A 257 -6.38 17.98 -13.23
CA LYS A 257 -5.58 17.10 -14.08
C LYS A 257 -6.25 16.82 -15.42
N ILE A 258 -7.56 16.54 -15.42
CA ILE A 258 -8.32 16.28 -16.65
C ILE A 258 -8.51 17.59 -17.44
N GLY A 259 -8.69 18.74 -16.79
CA GLY A 259 -9.04 20.01 -17.43
C GLY A 259 -7.90 20.92 -17.88
N GLN A 260 -6.64 20.69 -17.43
CA GLN A 260 -5.53 21.64 -17.62
C GLN A 260 -5.02 21.83 -19.06
N ASP A 261 -5.39 20.95 -20.00
CA ASP A 261 -4.86 21.02 -21.37
C ASP A 261 -5.83 21.78 -22.30
N GLU A 262 -5.56 23.07 -22.57
CA GLU A 262 -6.37 23.92 -23.46
C GLU A 262 -6.21 23.59 -24.96
N LEU A 263 -5.18 22.81 -25.33
CA LEU A 263 -4.90 22.41 -26.72
C LEU A 263 -5.67 21.16 -27.18
N LEU A 264 -6.25 20.39 -26.25
CA LEU A 264 -7.03 19.18 -26.53
C LEU A 264 -8.51 19.53 -26.79
N SER A 265 -9.24 18.58 -27.39
CA SER A 265 -10.67 18.69 -27.69
C SER A 265 -11.51 19.16 -26.49
N LYS A 266 -12.72 19.67 -26.77
CA LYS A 266 -13.69 20.07 -25.73
C LYS A 266 -13.89 18.93 -24.73
N VAL A 267 -13.97 19.27 -23.44
CA VAL A 267 -14.12 18.31 -22.36
C VAL A 267 -15.34 18.61 -21.50
N GLU A 268 -16.11 17.56 -21.25
CA GLU A 268 -17.21 17.57 -20.30
C GLU A 268 -16.83 16.75 -19.07
N ILE A 269 -16.89 17.37 -17.89
CA ILE A 269 -16.62 16.70 -16.61
C ILE A 269 -17.88 16.71 -15.76
N ASP A 270 -18.45 15.53 -15.54
CA ASP A 270 -19.59 15.33 -14.65
C ASP A 270 -19.10 14.79 -13.31
N VAL A 271 -19.68 15.30 -12.21
CA VAL A 271 -19.44 14.76 -10.87
C VAL A 271 -20.74 14.22 -10.31
N ILE A 272 -20.74 12.93 -9.97
CA ILE A 272 -21.88 12.23 -9.37
C ILE A 272 -21.50 11.90 -7.93
N LYS A 273 -22.43 12.13 -6.99
CA LYS A 273 -22.28 11.64 -5.62
C LYS A 273 -23.16 10.41 -5.44
N GLN A 274 -22.55 9.28 -5.11
CA GLN A 274 -23.28 8.06 -4.80
C GLN A 274 -24.06 8.26 -3.49
N PRO A 275 -25.30 7.75 -3.39
CA PRO A 275 -26.02 7.73 -2.12
C PRO A 275 -25.25 6.91 -1.07
N THR A 276 -25.47 7.20 0.21
CA THR A 276 -24.90 6.41 1.30
C THR A 276 -25.35 4.96 1.17
N LEU A 277 -24.38 4.06 1.04
CA LEU A 277 -24.63 2.62 0.93
C LEU A 277 -24.99 2.04 2.30
N GLN A 278 -25.92 1.08 2.33
CA GLN A 278 -26.07 0.22 3.49
C GLN A 278 -24.91 -0.79 3.49
N ASN A 279 -24.19 -0.88 4.61
CA ASN A 279 -23.06 -1.80 4.78
C ASN A 279 -23.55 -3.26 4.83
N ASP A 280 -23.81 -3.83 3.66
CA ASP A 280 -24.19 -5.24 3.47
C ASP A 280 -23.05 -6.07 2.84
N PHE A 281 -21.81 -5.60 2.97
CA PHE A 281 -20.67 -6.22 2.31
C PHE A 281 -20.43 -7.65 2.79
N GLU A 282 -20.69 -7.96 4.06
CA GLU A 282 -20.53 -9.34 4.56
C GLU A 282 -21.46 -10.33 3.84
N ASN A 283 -22.75 -9.99 3.69
CA ASN A 283 -23.68 -10.85 2.97
C ASN A 283 -23.31 -10.95 1.48
N LYS A 284 -22.88 -9.84 0.87
CA LYS A 284 -22.37 -9.86 -0.51
C LYS A 284 -21.15 -10.73 -0.68
N ILE A 285 -20.19 -10.68 0.26
CA ILE A 285 -19.01 -11.55 0.26
C ILE A 285 -19.42 -13.02 0.41
N ASN A 286 -20.39 -13.31 1.29
CA ASN A 286 -20.90 -14.66 1.47
C ASN A 286 -21.65 -15.19 0.23
N SER A 287 -22.14 -14.30 -0.64
CA SER A 287 -22.77 -14.65 -1.92
C SER A 287 -21.78 -14.81 -3.09
N LEU A 288 -20.48 -14.59 -2.87
CA LEU A 288 -19.48 -14.72 -3.93
C LEU A 288 -19.29 -16.20 -4.31
N PRO A 289 -19.04 -16.50 -5.60
CA PRO A 289 -18.77 -17.87 -6.05
C PRO A 289 -17.46 -18.42 -5.48
N TYR A 290 -16.54 -17.53 -5.11
CA TYR A 290 -15.31 -17.83 -4.42
C TYR A 290 -15.08 -16.81 -3.31
N LYS A 291 -14.87 -17.31 -2.08
CA LYS A 291 -14.43 -16.54 -0.93
C LYS A 291 -13.00 -16.93 -0.63
N PHE A 292 -12.10 -15.96 -0.62
CA PHE A 292 -10.73 -16.20 -0.20
C PHE A 292 -10.72 -16.44 1.32
N ILE A 293 -9.96 -17.45 1.75
CA ILE A 293 -9.72 -17.78 3.15
C ILE A 293 -8.21 -17.82 3.36
N ASP A 294 -7.68 -16.97 4.25
CA ASP A 294 -6.23 -16.98 4.53
C ASP A 294 -5.89 -18.17 5.45
N THR A 295 -5.32 -19.21 4.85
CA THR A 295 -4.86 -20.40 5.60
C THR A 295 -3.63 -20.10 6.46
N HIS A 296 -2.88 -19.05 6.12
CA HIS A 296 -1.79 -18.55 6.93
C HIS A 296 -2.29 -17.43 7.82
N LYS A 297 -3.16 -17.78 8.77
CA LYS A 297 -3.69 -16.81 9.74
C LYS A 297 -2.56 -15.96 10.30
N LEU A 298 -2.78 -14.65 10.32
CA LEU A 298 -1.91 -13.72 11.03
C LEU A 298 -1.76 -14.26 12.45
N ASP A 299 -0.52 -14.58 12.85
CA ASP A 299 -0.17 -14.74 14.25
C ASP A 299 -0.36 -13.34 14.85
N LYS A 300 -1.56 -13.05 15.34
CA LYS A 300 -1.92 -11.80 16.03
C LYS A 300 -1.19 -11.74 17.38
N LYS A 301 0.15 -11.75 17.36
CA LYS A 301 0.98 -11.35 18.50
C LYS A 301 0.97 -9.83 18.67
N ILE A 302 0.45 -9.09 17.69
CA ILE A 302 0.32 -7.64 17.71
C ILE A 302 -1.04 -7.20 17.18
N ASP A 303 -1.69 -6.28 17.89
CA ASP A 303 -2.90 -5.61 17.45
C ASP A 303 -2.55 -4.59 16.36
N VAL A 304 -2.93 -4.89 15.11
CA VAL A 304 -2.66 -4.05 13.93
C VAL A 304 -3.26 -2.65 14.08
N LYS A 305 -4.34 -2.49 14.88
CA LYS A 305 -4.91 -1.17 15.19
C LYS A 305 -3.98 -0.28 16.00
N LYS A 306 -3.01 -0.87 16.73
CA LYS A 306 -2.05 -0.14 17.57
C LYS A 306 -0.75 0.21 16.85
N ILE A 307 -0.49 -0.36 15.68
CA ILE A 307 0.69 0.01 14.88
C ILE A 307 0.27 0.71 13.59
N GLN A 308 0.47 2.03 13.55
CA GLN A 308 0.40 2.80 12.31
C GLN A 308 1.61 2.48 11.41
N TYR A 309 1.47 1.49 10.54
CA TYR A 309 2.30 1.38 9.35
C TYR A 309 1.47 1.87 8.16
N GLY A 310 1.52 3.17 7.92
CA GLY A 310 0.86 3.81 6.78
C GLY A 310 1.25 5.27 6.74
N SER A 311 1.56 5.78 5.56
CA SER A 311 1.70 7.22 5.38
C SER A 311 0.30 7.83 5.43
N LYS A 312 -0.05 8.48 6.54
CA LYS A 312 -1.25 9.33 6.61
C LYS A 312 -1.07 10.49 5.63
N ILE A 313 -2.10 10.80 4.85
CA ILE A 313 -2.14 12.02 4.04
C ILE A 313 -2.29 13.20 5.02
N ASP A 314 -1.16 13.76 5.47
CA ASP A 314 -1.10 15.05 6.16
C ASP A 314 -0.35 16.02 5.25
N ALA A 315 -0.98 17.15 4.93
CA ALA A 315 -0.49 18.13 3.95
C ALA A 315 0.87 18.79 4.30
N ASN A 316 1.50 18.43 5.43
CA ASN A 316 2.61 19.17 6.03
C ASN A 316 3.88 18.36 6.39
N SER A 317 4.03 17.07 6.06
CA SER A 317 5.23 16.33 6.50
C SER A 317 6.34 16.19 5.45
N THR A 318 7.41 16.96 5.62
CA THR A 318 8.68 16.86 4.87
C THR A 318 9.65 15.89 5.56
N GLY A 319 10.25 14.98 4.79
CA GLY A 319 11.60 14.42 5.00
C GLY A 319 11.85 13.39 6.12
N LYS A 320 12.39 12.23 5.72
CA LYS A 320 13.12 11.20 6.52
C LYS A 320 12.81 11.14 8.03
N ARG A 321 11.88 10.27 8.43
CA ARG A 321 11.50 10.06 9.84
C ARG A 321 12.44 9.09 10.56
N GLU A 322 13.18 9.59 11.53
CA GLU A 322 13.34 8.85 12.78
C GLU A 322 12.03 9.08 13.55
N ASP A 323 11.27 8.01 13.81
CA ASP A 323 10.01 8.13 14.55
C ASP A 323 10.32 8.48 16.01
N PHE A 324 9.99 9.70 16.40
CA PHE A 324 10.13 10.18 17.77
C PHE A 324 8.85 9.95 18.56
N PHE A 325 9.00 9.47 19.79
CA PHE A 325 7.93 9.24 20.76
C PHE A 325 8.13 10.15 21.98
N SER A 326 7.12 10.28 22.82
CA SER A 326 7.31 10.71 24.21
C SER A 326 7.02 9.55 25.15
N VAL A 327 7.62 9.56 26.34
CA VAL A 327 7.32 8.55 27.37
C VAL A 327 6.05 8.96 28.08
N LYS A 328 5.01 8.12 27.99
CA LYS A 328 3.71 8.30 28.66
C LYS A 328 3.81 7.90 30.13
N GLU A 329 4.50 6.80 30.42
CA GLU A 329 4.61 6.23 31.77
C GLU A 329 5.88 5.37 31.89
N VAL A 330 6.54 5.44 33.05
CA VAL A 330 7.63 4.52 33.43
C VAL A 330 7.04 3.48 34.38
N ILE A 331 6.83 2.26 33.90
CA ILE A 331 6.18 1.18 34.65
C ILE A 331 7.17 0.55 35.62
N SER A 332 8.40 0.33 35.17
CA SER A 332 9.51 -0.16 35.99
C SER A 332 10.84 0.30 35.40
N PRO A 333 11.99 0.06 36.05
CA PRO A 333 13.30 0.33 35.46
C PRO A 333 13.54 -0.46 34.16
N GLU A 334 12.81 -1.55 33.95
CA GLU A 334 12.88 -2.35 32.72
C GLU A 334 11.80 -1.97 31.71
N LEU A 335 10.65 -1.43 32.15
CA LEU A 335 9.45 -1.27 31.32
C LEU A 335 9.01 0.19 31.20
N VAL A 336 8.86 0.65 29.97
CA VAL A 336 8.46 2.03 29.65
C VAL A 336 7.31 2.01 28.65
N ARG A 337 6.26 2.78 28.89
CA ARG A 337 5.13 2.98 27.97
C ARG A 337 5.27 4.30 27.24
N LEU A 338 5.17 4.24 25.92
CA LEU A 338 5.28 5.38 25.02
C LEU A 338 3.93 6.04 24.75
N SER A 339 3.95 7.22 24.12
CA SER A 339 2.76 8.02 23.80
C SER A 339 1.77 7.35 22.85
N ASN A 340 2.21 6.35 22.09
CA ASN A 340 1.37 5.50 21.25
C ASN A 340 0.88 4.22 21.96
N ASP A 341 0.95 4.18 23.30
CA ASP A 341 0.57 3.04 24.15
C ASP A 341 1.41 1.77 23.97
N LEU A 342 2.49 1.83 23.19
CA LEU A 342 3.46 0.75 23.09
C LEU A 342 4.26 0.64 24.39
N THR A 343 4.25 -0.53 25.02
CA THR A 343 5.11 -0.84 26.17
C THR A 343 6.36 -1.55 25.67
N ILE A 344 7.52 -1.02 26.03
CA ILE A 344 8.83 -1.56 25.65
C ILE A 344 9.59 -2.04 26.88
N ARG A 345 10.44 -3.06 26.68
CA ARG A 345 11.43 -3.51 27.63
C ARG A 345 12.82 -3.01 27.26
N LEU A 346 13.52 -2.42 28.21
CA LEU A 346 14.87 -1.91 28.01
C LEU A 346 15.88 -3.06 27.94
N ILE A 347 16.52 -3.24 26.79
CA ILE A 347 17.51 -4.30 26.57
C ILE A 347 18.69 -4.15 27.54
N GLY A 348 19.08 -5.27 28.15
CA GLY A 348 20.24 -5.38 29.03
C GLY A 348 20.04 -4.79 30.42
N ILE A 349 18.82 -4.39 30.77
CA ILE A 349 18.46 -3.84 32.08
C ILE A 349 17.67 -4.87 32.88
N LYS A 350 18.12 -5.12 34.11
CA LYS A 350 17.43 -5.92 35.11
C LYS A 350 17.18 -5.07 36.36
N GLN A 351 15.95 -5.08 36.85
CA GLN A 351 15.54 -4.31 38.00
C GLN A 351 16.27 -4.77 39.26
N ASN A 352 16.52 -3.83 40.16
CA ASN A 352 17.04 -4.09 41.50
C ASN A 352 15.96 -3.70 42.53
N PRO A 353 15.23 -4.68 43.10
CA PRO A 353 14.08 -4.40 43.97
C PRO A 353 14.36 -3.43 45.13
N SER A 354 15.61 -3.38 45.62
CA SER A 354 16.01 -2.49 46.72
C SER A 354 16.04 -1.00 46.35
N ILE A 355 16.12 -0.65 45.06
CA ILE A 355 16.29 0.73 44.58
C ILE A 355 15.35 1.10 43.43
N ASN A 356 14.36 0.26 43.11
CA ASN A 356 13.42 0.48 42.01
C ASN A 356 12.74 1.85 42.05
N GLY A 357 12.37 2.35 43.23
CA GLY A 357 11.77 3.69 43.37
C GLY A 357 12.68 4.79 42.84
N LYS A 358 13.96 4.80 43.23
CA LYS A 358 14.96 5.77 42.77
C LYS A 358 15.23 5.65 41.27
N ALA A 359 15.24 4.43 40.74
CA ALA A 359 15.46 4.18 39.32
C ALA A 359 14.30 4.68 38.46
N ILE A 360 13.06 4.52 38.93
CA ILE A 360 11.86 5.05 38.26
C ILE A 360 11.87 6.58 38.27
N GLU A 361 12.13 7.21 39.43
CA GLU A 361 12.23 8.66 39.55
C GLU A 361 13.28 9.24 38.59
N TYR A 362 14.47 8.64 38.56
CA TYR A 362 15.55 9.03 37.64
C TYR A 362 15.13 8.94 36.17
N LEU A 363 14.48 7.83 35.78
CA LEU A 363 13.98 7.66 34.41
C LEU A 363 12.94 8.72 34.06
N ILE A 364 11.97 8.96 34.94
CA ILE A 364 10.94 9.98 34.75
C ILE A 364 11.60 11.34 34.56
N GLU A 365 12.55 11.74 35.41
CA GLU A 365 13.25 13.02 35.27
C GLU A 365 14.06 13.10 33.97
N LYS A 366 14.72 12.01 33.55
CA LYS A 366 15.50 12.02 32.32
C LYS A 366 14.67 12.18 31.07
N VAL A 367 13.47 11.58 31.03
CA VAL A 367 12.60 11.58 29.85
C VAL A 367 11.53 12.68 29.87
N ARG A 368 11.30 13.33 31.02
CA ARG A 368 10.28 14.40 31.17
C ARG A 368 10.48 15.51 30.14
N GLY A 369 9.42 15.75 29.36
CA GLY A 369 9.39 16.82 28.35
C GLY A 369 10.31 16.58 27.14
N LYS A 370 10.91 15.41 26.98
CA LYS A 370 11.83 15.09 25.88
C LYS A 370 11.26 14.05 24.95
N LYS A 371 11.67 14.13 23.69
CA LYS A 371 11.40 13.08 22.70
C LYS A 371 12.42 11.95 22.80
N VAL A 372 11.97 10.75 22.47
CA VAL A 372 12.76 9.53 22.49
C VAL A 372 12.63 8.77 21.18
N PHE A 373 13.64 7.99 20.83
CA PHE A 373 13.59 7.06 19.71
C PHE A 373 14.19 5.71 20.11
N LEU A 374 13.83 4.67 19.36
CA LEU A 374 14.18 3.29 19.67
C LEU A 374 15.20 2.74 18.69
N LYS A 375 16.15 1.95 19.21
CA LYS A 375 16.93 1.01 18.39
C LYS A 375 16.70 -0.41 18.88
N TYR A 376 16.85 -1.37 17.99
CA TYR A 376 16.57 -2.77 18.26
C TYR A 376 17.86 -3.60 18.17
N ASP A 377 17.84 -4.74 18.83
CA ASP A 377 18.86 -5.79 18.69
C ASP A 377 18.30 -6.96 17.86
N GLU A 378 19.07 -8.04 17.73
CA GLU A 378 18.65 -9.25 17.02
C GLU A 378 17.41 -9.88 17.64
N ILE A 379 17.39 -9.99 18.98
CA ILE A 379 16.23 -10.44 19.74
C ILE A 379 15.32 -9.25 20.01
N LYS A 380 14.12 -9.27 19.42
CA LYS A 380 13.18 -8.14 19.46
C LYS A 380 12.12 -8.21 20.54
N HIS A 381 11.84 -9.39 21.10
CA HIS A 381 10.81 -9.56 22.12
C HIS A 381 11.30 -10.49 23.24
N ASP A 382 10.83 -10.26 24.46
CA ASP A 382 11.08 -11.15 25.59
C ASP A 382 10.05 -12.29 25.65
N ASN A 383 10.18 -13.16 26.67
CA ASN A 383 9.28 -14.30 26.88
C ASN A 383 7.84 -13.88 27.23
N GLU A 384 7.64 -12.64 27.66
CA GLU A 384 6.34 -12.04 27.97
C GLU A 384 5.78 -11.23 26.79
N ASN A 385 6.44 -11.30 25.64
CA ASN A 385 6.07 -10.63 24.38
C ASN A 385 6.15 -9.10 24.43
N ASN A 386 6.95 -8.53 25.35
CA ASN A 386 7.27 -7.11 25.37
C ASN A 386 8.29 -6.79 24.26
N LEU A 387 8.09 -5.70 23.52
CA LEU A 387 9.06 -5.24 22.52
C LEU A 387 10.34 -4.78 23.22
N MET A 388 11.45 -5.42 22.93
CA MET A 388 12.75 -5.09 23.50
C MET A 388 13.45 -4.01 22.67
N ALA A 389 13.90 -2.94 23.33
CA ALA A 389 14.58 -1.83 22.67
C ALA A 389 15.67 -1.17 23.52
N TYR A 390 16.59 -0.52 22.83
CA TYR A 390 17.48 0.50 23.35
C TYR A 390 16.79 1.86 23.25
N LEU A 391 16.65 2.54 24.38
CA LEU A 391 15.97 3.82 24.47
C LEU A 391 16.97 4.97 24.38
N TYR A 392 16.74 5.88 23.44
CA TYR A 392 17.55 7.09 23.26
C TYR A 392 16.69 8.34 23.39
N LEU A 393 17.22 9.39 24.01
CA LEU A 393 16.65 10.73 23.88
C LEU A 393 16.96 11.30 22.49
N GLU A 394 16.20 12.31 22.05
CA GLU A 394 16.42 12.99 20.76
C GLU A 394 17.83 13.56 20.58
N ASN A 395 18.50 13.94 21.67
CA ASN A 395 19.90 14.37 21.68
C ASN A 395 20.91 13.20 21.67
N LYS A 396 20.45 11.98 21.37
CA LYS A 396 21.20 10.71 21.32
C LYS A 396 21.75 10.20 22.66
N THR A 397 21.27 10.71 23.79
CA THR A 397 21.60 10.15 25.12
C THR A 397 21.05 8.73 25.24
N PHE A 398 21.91 7.77 25.62
CA PHE A 398 21.55 6.35 25.69
C PHE A 398 21.05 5.97 27.10
N ILE A 399 19.73 5.90 27.27
CA ILE A 399 19.10 5.74 28.59
C ILE A 399 19.50 4.43 29.29
N ASN A 400 19.52 3.30 28.58
CA ASN A 400 19.88 2.01 29.17
C ASN A 400 21.28 2.08 29.84
N ALA A 401 22.27 2.69 29.18
CA ALA A 401 23.61 2.81 29.74
C ALA A 401 23.67 3.75 30.96
N HIS A 402 22.83 4.80 31.01
CA HIS A 402 22.77 5.71 32.16
C HIS A 402 22.22 5.02 33.40
N LEU A 403 21.19 4.18 33.28
CA LEU A 403 20.67 3.40 34.41
C LEU A 403 21.77 2.54 35.07
N LEU A 404 22.62 1.92 34.25
CA LEU A 404 23.70 1.07 34.75
C LEU A 404 24.84 1.87 35.37
N LYS A 405 25.25 2.99 34.74
CA LYS A 405 26.33 3.85 35.26
C LYS A 405 26.00 4.49 36.60
N GLU A 406 24.74 4.83 36.83
CA GLU A 406 24.27 5.40 38.10
C GLU A 406 23.96 4.31 39.15
N ASN A 407 24.28 3.03 38.86
CA ASN A 407 23.96 1.87 39.70
C ASN A 407 22.46 1.75 40.05
N LEU A 408 21.58 2.21 39.16
CA LEU A 408 20.12 2.19 39.33
C LEU A 408 19.46 0.92 38.78
N ALA A 409 20.23 0.08 38.08
CA ALA A 409 19.79 -1.23 37.60
C ALA A 409 20.97 -2.20 37.50
N LEU A 410 20.67 -3.48 37.38
CA LEU A 410 21.62 -4.56 37.13
C LEU A 410 21.69 -4.86 35.63
N VAL A 411 22.77 -5.50 35.18
CA VAL A 411 22.86 -6.01 33.81
C VAL A 411 22.07 -7.31 33.69
N ASP A 412 21.13 -7.35 32.76
CA ASP A 412 20.42 -8.59 32.41
C ASP A 412 21.31 -9.47 31.54
N ASN A 413 21.95 -10.48 32.13
CA ASN A 413 22.81 -11.42 31.40
C ASN A 413 22.05 -12.65 30.86
N SER A 414 20.73 -12.74 31.04
CA SER A 414 19.91 -13.90 30.64
C SER A 414 19.80 -14.08 29.13
N ILE A 415 20.00 -12.99 28.37
CA ILE A 415 19.98 -12.98 26.90
C ILE A 415 21.29 -12.45 26.34
N ASP A 416 21.62 -12.79 25.10
CA ASP A 416 22.72 -12.18 24.38
C ASP A 416 22.26 -10.92 23.63
N PHE A 417 23.10 -9.89 23.61
CA PHE A 417 22.79 -8.60 23.00
C PHE A 417 24.06 -7.81 22.67
N LYS A 418 23.98 -6.94 21.66
CA LYS A 418 25.10 -6.20 21.06
C LYS A 418 25.99 -5.45 22.05
N TYR A 419 25.40 -4.89 23.11
CA TYR A 419 26.14 -4.08 24.09
C TYR A 419 26.51 -4.83 25.38
N LYS A 420 26.36 -6.16 25.44
CA LYS A 420 26.56 -6.96 26.66
C LYS A 420 27.92 -6.79 27.32
N THR A 421 29.01 -6.87 26.55
CA THR A 421 30.37 -6.65 27.07
C THR A 421 30.52 -5.24 27.65
N LYS A 422 29.99 -4.23 26.95
CA LYS A 422 30.05 -2.82 27.39
C LYS A 422 29.22 -2.58 28.66
N PHE A 423 28.05 -3.20 28.78
CA PHE A 423 27.18 -3.06 29.95
C PHE A 423 27.83 -3.63 31.20
N ASN A 424 28.48 -4.79 31.09
CA ASN A 424 29.22 -5.41 32.20
C ASN A 424 30.42 -4.56 32.67
N THR A 425 31.01 -3.71 31.81
CA THR A 425 32.07 -2.77 32.26
C THR A 425 31.57 -1.61 33.12
N PHE A 426 30.27 -1.28 33.07
CA PHE A 426 29.71 -0.18 33.87
C PHE A 426 29.46 -0.54 35.33
N ILE A 427 29.45 -1.83 35.67
CA ILE A 427 29.26 -2.32 37.04
C ILE A 427 30.60 -2.63 37.73
N ASN A 428 31.66 -2.87 36.94
CA ASN A 428 32.99 -3.24 37.45
C ASN A 428 34.00 -2.07 37.46
N GLY A 429 33.52 -0.82 37.37
CA GLY A 429 34.35 0.39 37.21
C GLY A 429 34.13 1.42 38.30
#